data_AF-A0A7S2RXY9-F1
#
_entry.id   AF-A0A7S2RXY9-F1
#
_cell.length_a   1.000
_cell.length_b   1.000
_cell.length_c   1.000
_cell.angle_alpha   90.00
_cell.angle_beta   90.00
_cell.angle_gamma   90.00
#
_symmetry.space_group_name_H-M   'P 1'
#
loop_
_entity.id
_entity.type
_entity.pdbx_description
1 polymer ?
#
loop_
_entity_poly.entity_id
_entity_poly.type
_entity_poly.pdbx_seq_one_letter_code
_entity_poly.pdbx_strand_id
1 'polypeptide(L)'
;AKKFPCADLGKDCVRPSSLFFLKLRGCGGKTIGEGLFNHILDRDQLVVSEGWSLAHTPTMERLMATRSSGGLVMAALRNPIDRAISRYWFEGRWPLFLKSPDTEPLPFHAWLLRDHCGAKHHGARLWDCTENYYVKTLAGFTGEALCHSPHADDGTMQTPLGVPSDPRCHGGVGQRELDKAKSVLETLVHVVILSEDLSDPRQIAYLGDTLCFAHHEGQTPVVEGTSGQRRAVPSLHSRRPAGGHTRKRPTDWEPTEREMRTLQENNQLDLELYQWAVELVKR
;
A
#
# COMPACT_ATOMS: atom_id res chain seq x y z
N ALA A 1 -30.71 14.36 -14.07
CA ALA A 1 -29.30 14.00 -13.84
C ALA A 1 -28.44 15.20 -14.24
N LYS A 2 -27.67 15.80 -13.31
CA LYS A 2 -26.72 16.85 -13.68
C LYS A 2 -25.65 16.20 -14.56
N LYS A 3 -25.63 16.53 -15.84
CA LYS A 3 -24.53 16.17 -16.75
C LYS A 3 -23.33 16.98 -16.29
N PHE A 4 -22.39 16.33 -15.62
CA PHE A 4 -21.08 16.94 -15.33
C PHE A 4 -20.45 17.25 -16.69
N PRO A 5 -20.09 18.52 -16.99
CA PRO A 5 -19.36 18.82 -18.20
C PRO A 5 -18.08 17.98 -18.15
N CYS A 6 -17.91 17.14 -19.17
CA CYS A 6 -16.81 16.21 -19.22
C CYS A 6 -15.57 16.93 -19.74
N ALA A 7 -14.41 16.63 -19.16
CA ALA A 7 -13.14 16.97 -19.78
C ALA A 7 -12.96 16.22 -21.11
N ASP A 8 -12.23 16.81 -22.04
CA ASP A 8 -11.77 16.12 -23.25
C ASP A 8 -10.57 15.23 -22.89
N LEU A 9 -10.46 14.07 -23.52
CA LEU A 9 -9.23 13.28 -23.43
C LEU A 9 -8.09 14.05 -24.11
N GLY A 10 -6.88 13.97 -23.56
CA GLY A 10 -5.70 14.51 -24.23
C GLY A 10 -5.59 13.96 -25.64
N LYS A 11 -5.30 14.83 -26.62
CA LYS A 11 -5.07 14.44 -28.01
C LYS A 11 -3.96 13.36 -28.02
N ASP A 12 -4.22 12.22 -28.64
CA ASP A 12 -3.30 11.07 -28.74
C ASP A 12 -3.06 10.27 -27.44
N CYS A 13 -3.92 10.38 -26.41
CA CYS A 13 -3.78 9.51 -25.23
C CYS A 13 -4.17 8.06 -25.55
N VAL A 14 -3.35 7.10 -25.09
CA VAL A 14 -3.56 5.66 -25.27
C VAL A 14 -3.59 5.03 -23.88
N ARG A 15 -4.66 4.29 -23.58
CA ARG A 15 -4.76 3.55 -22.31
C ARG A 15 -3.75 2.41 -22.25
N PRO A 16 -3.21 2.11 -21.05
CA PRO A 16 -2.37 0.94 -20.89
C PRO A 16 -3.15 -0.34 -21.21
N SER A 17 -2.54 -1.24 -21.95
CA SER A 17 -3.15 -2.53 -22.34
C SER A 17 -3.32 -3.49 -21.15
N SER A 18 -2.49 -3.32 -20.11
CA SER A 18 -2.58 -4.02 -18.84
C SER A 18 -1.99 -3.18 -17.70
N LEU A 19 -2.44 -3.44 -16.48
CA LEU A 19 -2.01 -2.78 -15.26
C LEU A 19 -1.80 -3.81 -14.16
N PHE A 20 -0.61 -3.78 -13.55
CA PHE A 20 -0.30 -4.48 -12.31
C PHE A 20 -0.35 -3.50 -11.14
N PHE A 21 -1.29 -3.71 -10.22
CA PHE A 21 -1.42 -2.92 -9.01
C PHE A 21 -0.86 -3.67 -7.81
N LEU A 22 0.27 -3.20 -7.29
CA LEU A 22 0.80 -3.62 -6.00
C LEU A 22 -0.02 -2.94 -4.89
N LYS A 23 -1.10 -3.61 -4.48
CA LYS A 23 -2.06 -3.12 -3.49
C LYS A 23 -1.53 -3.36 -2.08
N LEU A 24 -0.85 -2.34 -1.57
CA LEU A 24 -0.37 -2.32 -0.19
C LEU A 24 -1.55 -2.04 0.78
N ARG A 25 -1.66 -2.85 1.84
CA ARG A 25 -2.77 -2.75 2.79
C ARG A 25 -2.78 -1.41 3.51
N GLY A 26 -3.96 -0.81 3.66
CA GLY A 26 -4.15 0.46 4.38
C GLY A 26 -3.85 1.72 3.55
N CYS A 27 -3.51 1.57 2.26
CA CYS A 27 -3.13 2.65 1.34
C CYS A 27 -4.22 3.00 0.31
N GLY A 28 -5.49 3.03 0.73
CA GLY A 28 -6.59 3.44 -0.17
C GLY A 28 -6.89 2.48 -1.33
N GLY A 29 -6.35 1.25 -1.32
CA GLY A 29 -6.45 0.32 -2.45
C GLY A 29 -7.87 -0.03 -2.92
N LYS A 30 -8.90 0.11 -2.07
CA LYS A 30 -10.31 -0.02 -2.50
C LYS A 30 -10.75 1.18 -3.34
N THR A 31 -10.45 2.40 -2.89
CA THR A 31 -10.75 3.64 -3.63
C THR A 31 -10.03 3.65 -4.98
N ILE A 32 -8.76 3.25 -5.00
CA ILE A 32 -7.96 3.18 -6.24
C ILE A 32 -8.46 2.03 -7.14
N GLY A 33 -8.56 0.81 -6.61
CA GLY A 33 -8.95 -0.35 -7.41
C GLY A 33 -10.40 -0.28 -7.90
N GLU A 34 -11.37 -0.21 -6.97
CA GLU A 34 -12.79 -0.20 -7.32
C GLU A 34 -13.24 1.16 -7.84
N GLY A 35 -12.74 2.25 -7.26
CA GLY A 35 -13.19 3.60 -7.60
C GLY A 35 -12.50 4.20 -8.83
N LEU A 36 -11.32 3.73 -9.21
CA LEU A 36 -10.61 4.24 -10.40
C LEU A 36 -10.41 3.14 -11.43
N PHE A 37 -9.64 2.10 -11.11
CA PHE A 37 -9.21 1.12 -12.12
C PHE A 37 -10.35 0.32 -12.73
N ASN A 38 -11.31 -0.17 -11.94
CA ASN A 38 -12.49 -0.89 -12.45
C ASN A 38 -13.39 -0.07 -13.38
N HIS A 39 -13.21 1.25 -13.43
CA HIS A 39 -13.93 2.13 -14.35
C HIS A 39 -13.17 2.37 -15.65
N ILE A 40 -11.85 2.17 -15.67
CA ILE A 40 -10.95 2.47 -16.79
C ILE A 40 -10.55 1.20 -17.54
N LEU A 41 -10.35 0.11 -16.81
CA LEU A 41 -9.78 -1.14 -17.29
C LEU A 41 -10.80 -2.27 -17.21
N ASP A 42 -10.76 -3.16 -18.19
CA ASP A 42 -11.46 -4.42 -18.11
C ASP A 42 -10.78 -5.35 -17.09
N ARG A 43 -11.53 -6.36 -16.63
CA ARG A 43 -11.09 -7.25 -15.54
C ARG A 43 -9.83 -8.04 -15.89
N ASP A 44 -9.65 -8.41 -17.14
CA ASP A 44 -8.49 -9.13 -17.67
C ASP A 44 -7.26 -8.22 -17.83
N GLN A 45 -7.46 -6.91 -17.93
CA GLN A 45 -6.38 -5.92 -18.01
C GLN A 45 -5.81 -5.57 -16.63
N LEU A 46 -6.56 -5.78 -15.54
CA LEU A 46 -6.16 -5.42 -14.18
C LEU A 46 -5.70 -6.64 -13.35
N VAL A 47 -4.42 -6.66 -13.01
CA VAL A 47 -3.85 -7.62 -12.04
C VAL A 47 -3.61 -6.91 -10.72
N VAL A 48 -4.17 -7.45 -9.63
CA VAL A 48 -3.96 -6.92 -8.28
C VAL A 48 -3.19 -7.93 -7.43
N SER A 49 -2.11 -7.50 -6.79
CA SER A 49 -1.42 -8.26 -5.75
C SER A 49 -1.58 -7.56 -4.41
N GLU A 50 -2.18 -8.26 -3.44
CA GLU A 50 -2.45 -7.73 -2.10
C GLU A 50 -1.91 -8.67 -1.03
N GLY A 51 -1.14 -8.12 -0.08
CA GLY A 51 -0.66 -8.87 1.08
C GLY A 51 0.40 -9.94 0.77
N TRP A 52 1.03 -9.87 -0.41
CA TRP A 52 2.15 -10.73 -0.80
C TRP A 52 3.40 -9.90 -1.01
N SER A 53 4.55 -10.36 -0.53
CA SER A 53 5.85 -9.80 -0.87
C SER A 53 6.24 -10.15 -2.31
N LEU A 54 7.24 -9.45 -2.84
CA LEU A 54 7.79 -9.72 -4.18
C LEU A 54 8.63 -11.01 -4.24
N ALA A 55 8.85 -11.71 -3.12
CA ALA A 55 9.39 -13.07 -3.14
C ALA A 55 8.33 -14.13 -3.46
N HIS A 56 7.04 -13.77 -3.44
CA HIS A 56 5.98 -14.67 -3.89
C HIS A 56 6.07 -14.87 -5.40
N THR A 57 6.48 -16.05 -5.86
CA THR A 57 6.71 -16.35 -7.29
C THR A 57 5.55 -15.93 -8.19
N PRO A 58 4.27 -16.30 -7.91
CA PRO A 58 3.16 -15.86 -8.76
C PRO A 58 2.96 -14.34 -8.81
N THR A 59 3.28 -13.61 -7.73
CA THR A 59 3.24 -12.14 -7.72
C THR A 59 4.28 -11.59 -8.67
N MET A 60 5.50 -12.10 -8.59
CA MET A 60 6.64 -11.62 -9.37
C MET A 60 6.52 -11.98 -10.86
N GLU A 61 6.07 -13.19 -11.17
CA GLU A 61 5.79 -13.62 -12.55
C GLU A 61 4.77 -12.71 -13.23
N ARG A 62 3.67 -12.39 -12.53
CA ARG A 62 2.63 -11.49 -13.06
C ARG A 62 3.13 -10.07 -13.26
N LEU A 63 3.90 -9.54 -12.30
CA LEU A 63 4.53 -8.23 -12.44
C LEU A 63 5.44 -8.18 -13.67
N MET A 64 6.29 -9.19 -13.84
CA MET A 64 7.23 -9.26 -14.97
C MET A 64 6.52 -9.49 -16.30
N ALA A 65 5.45 -10.28 -16.33
CA ALA A 65 4.61 -10.45 -17.51
C ALA A 65 3.99 -9.12 -17.94
N THR A 66 3.38 -8.36 -17.01
CA THR A 66 2.82 -7.03 -17.28
C THR A 66 3.89 -6.08 -17.83
N ARG A 67 5.09 -6.05 -17.22
CA ARG A 67 6.20 -5.20 -17.73
C ARG A 67 6.63 -5.61 -19.14
N SER A 68 6.79 -6.91 -19.38
CA SER A 68 7.26 -7.44 -20.67
C SER A 68 6.27 -7.18 -21.80
N SER A 69 4.97 -7.06 -21.49
CA SER A 69 3.94 -6.66 -22.45
C SER A 69 3.78 -5.15 -22.62
N GLY A 70 4.65 -4.33 -22.02
CA GLY A 70 4.54 -2.87 -22.02
C GLY A 70 3.41 -2.32 -21.14
N GLY A 71 2.92 -3.12 -20.19
CA GLY A 71 1.89 -2.74 -19.24
C GLY A 71 2.40 -1.87 -18.10
N LEU A 72 1.47 -1.21 -17.42
CA LEU A 72 1.77 -0.29 -16.32
C LEU A 72 1.92 -1.06 -15.00
N VAL A 73 2.79 -0.58 -14.13
CA VAL A 73 2.98 -1.11 -12.77
C VAL A 73 2.80 0.05 -11.82
N MET A 74 1.85 -0.08 -10.90
CA MET A 74 1.52 0.97 -9.95
C MET A 74 1.58 0.45 -8.53
N ALA A 75 2.02 1.29 -7.60
CA ALA A 75 1.95 1.03 -6.17
C ALA A 75 1.30 2.22 -5.47
N ALA A 76 0.53 1.95 -4.42
CA ALA A 76 -0.04 2.99 -3.58
C ALA A 76 0.60 2.96 -2.20
N LEU A 77 1.18 4.08 -1.79
CA LEU A 77 1.76 4.30 -0.48
C LEU A 77 0.87 5.23 0.34
N ARG A 78 1.14 5.24 1.64
CA ARG A 78 0.53 6.12 2.64
C ARG A 78 1.60 6.37 3.69
N ASN A 79 1.49 7.46 4.45
CA ASN A 79 2.29 7.62 5.65
C ASN A 79 2.20 6.34 6.51
N PRO A 80 3.33 5.69 6.85
CA PRO A 80 3.34 4.39 7.53
C PRO A 80 2.60 4.37 8.87
N ILE A 81 2.62 5.48 9.60
CA ILE A 81 1.93 5.64 10.89
C ILE A 81 0.42 5.67 10.66
N ASP A 82 -0.03 6.50 9.71
CA ASP A 82 -1.45 6.59 9.36
C ASP A 82 -1.97 5.29 8.76
N ARG A 83 -1.14 4.57 7.99
CA ARG A 83 -1.45 3.22 7.50
C ARG A 83 -1.67 2.26 8.67
N ALA A 84 -0.74 2.18 9.62
CA ALA A 84 -0.84 1.29 10.78
C ALA A 84 -2.07 1.60 11.64
N ILE A 85 -2.32 2.89 11.94
CA ILE A 85 -3.52 3.34 12.65
C ILE A 85 -4.78 2.97 11.85
N SER A 86 -4.78 3.20 10.54
CA SER A 86 -5.90 2.83 9.68
C SER A 86 -6.17 1.32 9.70
N ARG A 87 -5.14 0.48 9.76
CA ARG A 87 -5.29 -0.98 9.90
C ARG A 87 -5.91 -1.34 11.24
N TYR A 88 -5.45 -0.76 12.35
CA TYR A 88 -6.06 -1.00 13.65
C TYR A 88 -7.57 -0.73 13.66
N TRP A 89 -7.98 0.43 13.13
CA TRP A 89 -9.40 0.80 13.08
C TRP A 89 -10.24 0.00 12.08
N PHE A 90 -9.59 -0.64 11.11
CA PHE A 90 -10.26 -1.47 10.10
C PHE A 90 -10.44 -2.92 10.57
N GLU A 91 -9.35 -3.53 11.05
CA GLU A 91 -9.24 -4.97 11.33
C GLU A 91 -8.54 -5.32 12.65
N GLY A 92 -7.93 -4.35 13.35
CA GLY A 92 -7.17 -4.64 14.58
C GLY A 92 -8.01 -4.69 15.85
N ARG A 93 -9.14 -3.98 15.88
CA ARG A 93 -10.05 -3.91 17.05
C ARG A 93 -10.80 -5.22 17.30
N TRP A 94 -11.10 -5.99 16.26
CA TRP A 94 -11.79 -7.27 16.35
C TRP A 94 -11.06 -8.31 15.52
N PRO A 95 -11.12 -9.61 15.88
CA PRO A 95 -10.66 -10.66 14.98
C PRO A 95 -11.35 -10.51 13.62
N LEU A 96 -10.57 -10.57 12.54
CA LEU A 96 -11.07 -10.56 11.16
C LEU A 96 -12.27 -11.53 11.05
N PHE A 97 -13.40 -11.03 10.55
CA PHE A 97 -14.62 -11.80 10.30
C PHE A 97 -15.47 -12.21 11.52
N LEU A 98 -15.12 -11.82 12.75
CA LEU A 98 -15.95 -12.08 13.94
C LEU A 98 -16.43 -10.76 14.56
N LYS A 99 -17.67 -10.37 14.24
CA LYS A 99 -18.45 -9.46 15.08
C LYS A 99 -19.33 -10.30 16.00
N SER A 100 -18.74 -10.94 17.01
CA SER A 100 -19.61 -11.27 18.15
C SER A 100 -19.83 -9.97 18.92
N PRO A 101 -21.08 -9.57 19.21
CA PRO A 101 -21.37 -8.43 20.08
C PRO A 101 -20.71 -8.57 21.47
N ASP A 102 -20.30 -9.78 21.85
CA ASP A 102 -19.69 -10.11 23.13
C ASP A 102 -18.15 -10.03 23.13
N THR A 103 -17.52 -9.69 22.00
CA THR A 103 -16.06 -9.55 21.94
C THR A 103 -15.64 -8.12 22.21
N GLU A 104 -15.00 -7.91 23.38
CA GLU A 104 -14.38 -6.63 23.71
C GLU A 104 -13.36 -6.22 22.64
N PRO A 105 -13.37 -4.95 22.21
CA PRO A 105 -12.41 -4.48 21.23
C PRO A 105 -11.01 -4.50 21.84
N LEU A 106 -10.05 -5.05 21.11
CA LEU A 106 -8.66 -5.05 21.52
C LEU A 106 -8.13 -3.60 21.62
N PRO A 107 -7.57 -3.18 22.76
CA PRO A 107 -6.97 -1.86 22.90
C PRO A 107 -5.79 -1.64 21.94
N PHE A 108 -5.52 -0.39 21.56
CA PHE A 108 -4.48 -0.09 20.57
C PHE A 108 -3.10 -0.52 21.00
N HIS A 109 -2.67 -0.18 22.22
CA HIS A 109 -1.43 -0.66 22.82
C HIS A 109 -1.28 -2.19 22.74
N ALA A 110 -2.33 -2.93 23.14
CA ALA A 110 -2.31 -4.39 23.10
C ALA A 110 -2.26 -4.93 21.66
N TRP A 111 -2.89 -4.25 20.71
CA TRP A 111 -2.76 -4.55 19.29
C TRP A 111 -1.33 -4.30 18.80
N LEU A 112 -0.73 -3.17 19.12
CA LEU A 112 0.63 -2.80 18.67
C LEU A 112 1.71 -3.79 19.12
N LEU A 113 1.59 -4.32 20.33
CA LEU A 113 2.55 -5.27 20.88
C LEU A 113 2.40 -6.70 20.34
N ARG A 114 1.37 -6.99 19.53
CA ARG A 114 1.25 -8.30 18.90
C ARG A 114 2.33 -8.47 17.85
N ASP A 115 2.81 -9.70 17.76
CA ASP A 115 3.62 -10.11 16.62
C ASP A 115 2.72 -10.24 15.38
N HIS A 116 2.76 -9.21 14.54
CA HIS A 116 1.99 -9.10 13.32
C HIS A 116 2.68 -9.77 12.12
N CYS A 117 3.95 -10.13 12.25
CA CYS A 117 4.77 -10.67 11.16
C CYS A 117 5.35 -12.06 11.48
N GLY A 118 5.02 -12.60 12.65
CA GLY A 118 5.56 -13.84 13.21
C GLY A 118 5.19 -15.12 12.49
N ALA A 119 5.64 -16.23 13.09
CA ALA A 119 5.64 -17.60 12.55
C ALA A 119 4.31 -18.13 11.97
N LYS A 120 3.18 -17.45 12.20
CA LYS A 120 1.89 -17.77 11.55
C LYS A 120 1.86 -17.37 10.07
N HIS A 121 2.76 -16.48 9.65
CA HIS A 121 2.98 -16.12 8.25
C HIS A 121 4.04 -17.03 7.65
N HIS A 122 3.64 -18.23 7.23
CA HIS A 122 4.51 -19.09 6.43
C HIS A 122 4.65 -18.52 5.00
N GLY A 123 5.89 -18.22 4.61
CA GLY A 123 6.24 -17.76 3.27
C GLY A 123 6.00 -16.26 3.03
N ALA A 124 5.86 -15.88 1.76
CA ALA A 124 5.79 -14.49 1.32
C ALA A 124 4.48 -13.74 1.66
N ARG A 125 3.60 -14.26 2.53
CA ARG A 125 2.29 -13.67 2.84
C ARG A 125 2.37 -12.71 4.03
N LEU A 126 2.25 -11.42 3.78
CA LEU A 126 2.40 -10.33 4.75
C LEU A 126 1.07 -9.70 5.17
N TRP A 127 -0.02 -10.46 5.14
CA TRP A 127 -1.37 -9.93 5.30
C TRP A 127 -1.59 -9.18 6.61
N ASP A 128 -1.09 -9.73 7.71
CA ASP A 128 -1.26 -9.10 9.03
C ASP A 128 -0.07 -8.23 9.42
N CYS A 129 1.03 -8.25 8.67
CA CYS A 129 2.29 -7.60 9.01
C CYS A 129 2.20 -6.07 9.05
N THR A 130 2.46 -5.49 10.21
CA THR A 130 2.36 -4.04 10.46
C THR A 130 3.72 -3.35 10.47
N GLU A 131 4.77 -3.99 10.96
CA GLU A 131 6.12 -3.41 11.04
C GLU A 131 6.87 -3.46 9.70
N ASN A 132 7.49 -2.33 9.33
CA ASN A 132 8.27 -2.14 8.09
C ASN A 132 7.64 -2.85 6.87
N TYR A 133 6.32 -2.75 6.73
CA TYR A 133 5.50 -3.52 5.80
C TYR A 133 5.87 -3.25 4.34
N TYR A 134 6.15 -2.00 3.98
CA TYR A 134 6.54 -1.63 2.61
C TYR A 134 7.90 -2.23 2.27
N VAL A 135 8.88 -2.05 3.15
CA VAL A 135 10.23 -2.60 2.97
C VAL A 135 10.16 -4.12 2.86
N LYS A 136 9.47 -4.81 3.79
CA LYS A 136 9.28 -6.27 3.72
C LYS A 136 8.59 -6.72 2.42
N THR A 137 7.57 -5.99 1.97
CA THR A 137 6.85 -6.33 0.74
C THR A 137 7.74 -6.20 -0.48
N LEU A 138 8.43 -5.06 -0.63
CA LEU A 138 9.21 -4.72 -1.82
C LEU A 138 10.57 -5.44 -1.84
N ALA A 139 11.20 -5.65 -0.69
CA ALA A 139 12.45 -6.39 -0.59
C ALA A 139 12.27 -7.90 -0.76
N GLY A 140 11.04 -8.41 -0.66
CA GLY A 140 10.74 -9.83 -0.83
C GLY A 140 10.96 -10.65 0.45
N PHE A 141 10.43 -10.18 1.57
CA PHE A 141 10.45 -10.91 2.84
C PHE A 141 9.59 -12.20 2.76
N THR A 142 10.09 -13.29 3.35
CA THR A 142 9.47 -14.64 3.27
C THR A 142 9.04 -15.20 4.63
N GLY A 143 9.04 -14.37 5.67
CA GLY A 143 8.76 -14.80 7.05
C GLY A 143 10.03 -15.06 7.87
N GLU A 144 11.20 -15.16 7.22
CA GLU A 144 12.50 -15.30 7.86
C GLU A 144 13.26 -13.99 7.88
N ALA A 145 13.97 -13.71 8.97
CA ALA A 145 14.76 -12.49 9.12
C ALA A 145 15.86 -12.42 8.05
N LEU A 146 15.96 -11.27 7.38
CA LEU A 146 16.97 -10.97 6.35
C LEU A 146 18.21 -10.26 6.92
N CYS A 147 18.15 -9.87 8.19
CA CYS A 147 19.24 -9.28 8.96
C CYS A 147 19.12 -9.67 10.44
N HIS A 148 20.18 -9.41 11.22
CA HIS A 148 20.14 -9.41 12.69
C HIS A 148 20.75 -8.14 13.27
N SER A 149 20.21 -7.66 14.40
CA SER A 149 20.81 -6.55 15.13
C SER A 149 22.00 -7.05 15.96
N PRO A 150 23.19 -6.42 15.89
CA PRO A 150 24.37 -6.79 16.66
C PRO A 150 24.21 -6.60 18.18
N HIS A 151 23.11 -5.97 18.61
CA HIS A 151 22.80 -5.75 20.03
C HIS A 151 21.65 -6.64 20.55
N ALA A 152 21.10 -7.54 19.73
CA ALA A 152 20.05 -8.46 20.14
C ALA A 152 20.54 -9.68 20.96
N ASP A 153 21.82 -9.68 21.34
CA ASP A 153 22.47 -10.75 22.09
C ASP A 153 22.07 -10.75 23.58
N ASP A 154 20.88 -11.29 23.88
CA ASP A 154 20.58 -11.93 25.17
C ASP A 154 21.16 -13.38 25.22
N GLY A 155 22.27 -13.62 24.49
CA GLY A 155 23.14 -14.78 24.65
C GLY A 155 22.58 -16.15 24.25
N THR A 156 21.40 -16.24 23.62
CA THR A 156 20.74 -17.55 23.38
C THR A 156 20.27 -17.84 21.95
N MET A 157 20.36 -16.91 20.99
CA MET A 157 20.06 -17.22 19.58
C MET A 157 21.33 -17.36 18.76
N GLN A 158 21.64 -18.58 18.33
CA GLN A 158 22.58 -18.81 17.24
C GLN A 158 22.07 -18.04 16.01
N THR A 159 22.87 -17.09 15.52
CA THR A 159 22.60 -16.43 14.24
C THR A 159 22.55 -17.49 13.15
N PRO A 160 21.47 -17.55 12.35
CA PRO A 160 21.43 -18.37 11.15
C PRO A 160 22.65 -18.07 10.27
N LEU A 161 23.39 -19.11 9.90
CA LEU A 161 24.56 -19.00 9.04
C LEU A 161 24.22 -18.22 7.76
N GLY A 162 24.93 -17.11 7.53
CA GLY A 162 24.84 -16.32 6.29
C GLY A 162 23.93 -15.10 6.32
N VAL A 163 23.27 -14.78 7.45
CA VAL A 163 22.48 -13.54 7.58
C VAL A 163 23.38 -12.40 8.10
N PRO A 164 23.48 -11.25 7.38
CA PRO A 164 24.36 -10.16 7.77
C PRO A 164 23.87 -9.45 9.04
N SER A 165 24.82 -9.01 9.87
CA SER A 165 24.53 -8.10 10.98
C SER A 165 24.28 -6.69 10.44
N ASP A 166 23.21 -6.05 10.89
CA ASP A 166 22.87 -4.68 10.54
C ASP A 166 22.42 -3.94 11.82
N PRO A 167 23.10 -2.86 12.25
CA PRO A 167 22.70 -2.07 13.42
C PRO A 167 21.29 -1.46 13.30
N ARG A 168 20.77 -1.37 12.09
CA ARG A 168 19.43 -0.87 11.78
C ARG A 168 18.41 -1.98 11.58
N CYS A 169 18.79 -3.24 11.84
CA CYS A 169 17.89 -4.37 11.69
C CYS A 169 16.73 -4.28 12.69
N HIS A 170 15.51 -4.14 12.16
CA HIS A 170 14.29 -4.14 12.97
C HIS A 170 13.19 -4.94 12.29
N GLY A 171 12.57 -5.87 13.02
CA GLY A 171 11.56 -6.77 12.45
C GLY A 171 12.09 -7.68 11.34
N GLY A 172 13.41 -7.98 11.33
CA GLY A 172 14.04 -8.85 10.35
C GLY A 172 14.34 -8.19 8.99
N VAL A 173 14.31 -6.87 8.89
CA VAL A 173 14.77 -6.11 7.71
C VAL A 173 15.66 -4.94 8.11
N GLY A 174 16.63 -4.60 7.27
CA GLY A 174 17.64 -3.56 7.55
C GLY A 174 17.83 -2.59 6.39
N GLN A 175 18.99 -1.93 6.39
CA GLN A 175 19.39 -0.94 5.39
C GLN A 175 19.43 -1.54 3.98
N ARG A 176 19.96 -2.77 3.84
CA ARG A 176 20.04 -3.46 2.55
C ARG A 176 18.65 -3.65 1.93
N GLU A 177 17.67 -4.03 2.73
CA GLU A 177 16.30 -4.26 2.29
C GLU A 177 15.60 -2.93 1.97
N LEU A 178 15.87 -1.87 2.74
CA LEU A 178 15.42 -0.52 2.42
C LEU A 178 15.93 -0.06 1.06
N ASP A 179 17.21 -0.26 0.76
CA ASP A 179 17.81 0.12 -0.53
C ASP A 179 17.24 -0.71 -1.69
N LYS A 180 17.01 -2.01 -1.46
CA LYS A 180 16.29 -2.86 -2.42
C LYS A 180 14.86 -2.35 -2.66
N ALA A 181 14.14 -1.95 -1.61
CA ALA A 181 12.78 -1.43 -1.73
C ALA A 181 12.74 -0.11 -2.53
N LYS A 182 13.69 0.80 -2.30
CA LYS A 182 13.86 2.03 -3.11
C LYS A 182 14.12 1.69 -4.57
N SER A 183 15.06 0.77 -4.84
CA SER A 183 15.38 0.34 -6.20
C SER A 183 14.16 -0.27 -6.91
N VAL A 184 13.34 -1.06 -6.21
CA VAL A 184 12.09 -1.59 -6.78
C VAL A 184 11.11 -0.46 -7.13
N LEU A 185 10.91 0.53 -6.26
CA LEU A 185 10.04 1.66 -6.57
C LEU A 185 10.56 2.49 -7.75
N GLU A 186 11.88 2.64 -7.88
CA GLU A 186 12.50 3.41 -8.97
C GLU A 186 12.50 2.67 -10.31
N THR A 187 12.76 1.36 -10.29
CA THR A 187 13.03 0.59 -11.51
C THR A 187 11.84 -0.27 -11.95
N LEU A 188 11.05 -0.77 -11.01
CA LEU A 188 9.95 -1.72 -11.28
C LEU A 188 8.58 -1.06 -11.28
N VAL A 189 8.38 0.01 -10.51
CA VAL A 189 7.10 0.72 -10.40
C VAL A 189 7.12 1.95 -11.29
N HIS A 190 6.16 2.05 -12.21
CA HIS A 190 6.03 3.19 -13.11
C HIS A 190 5.34 4.38 -12.45
N VAL A 191 4.38 4.10 -11.56
CA VAL A 191 3.62 5.15 -10.85
C VAL A 191 3.50 4.81 -9.37
N VAL A 192 3.96 5.73 -8.53
CA VAL A 192 3.72 5.70 -7.10
C VAL A 192 2.60 6.68 -6.78
N ILE A 193 1.51 6.17 -6.20
CA ILE A 193 0.38 6.96 -5.72
C ILE A 193 0.55 7.19 -4.23
N LEU A 194 0.40 8.43 -3.79
CA LEU A 194 0.36 8.80 -2.37
C LEU A 194 -1.09 8.95 -1.94
N SER A 195 -1.52 8.16 -0.95
CA SER A 195 -2.94 8.10 -0.52
C SER A 195 -3.47 9.44 -0.01
N GLU A 196 -2.59 10.26 0.56
CA GLU A 196 -2.82 11.60 1.07
C GLU A 196 -3.15 12.59 -0.06
N ASP A 197 -2.58 12.35 -1.24
CA ASP A 197 -2.65 13.24 -2.39
C ASP A 197 -3.66 12.74 -3.43
N LEU A 198 -4.45 11.70 -3.14
CA LEU A 198 -5.43 11.12 -4.07
C LEU A 198 -6.48 12.13 -4.56
N SER A 199 -6.75 13.16 -3.76
CA SER A 199 -7.61 14.27 -4.15
C SER A 199 -6.87 15.54 -4.56
N ASP A 200 -5.53 15.51 -4.56
CA ASP A 200 -4.73 16.61 -5.07
C ASP A 200 -4.93 16.71 -6.59
N PRO A 201 -5.28 17.90 -7.12
CA PRO A 201 -5.49 18.09 -8.56
C PRO A 201 -4.30 17.65 -9.43
N ARG A 202 -3.05 17.79 -8.94
CA ARG A 202 -1.84 17.41 -9.68
C ARG A 202 -1.71 15.90 -9.80
N GLN A 203 -1.98 15.15 -8.73
CA GLN A 203 -1.95 13.69 -8.78
C GLN A 203 -3.09 13.15 -9.65
N ILE A 204 -4.29 13.77 -9.58
CA ILE A 204 -5.40 13.43 -10.47
C ILE A 204 -5.01 13.69 -11.93
N ALA A 205 -4.37 14.82 -12.23
CA ALA A 205 -3.92 15.15 -13.57
C ALA A 205 -2.89 14.14 -14.08
N TYR A 206 -1.87 13.85 -13.29
CA TYR A 206 -0.85 12.86 -13.62
C TYR A 206 -1.44 11.46 -13.87
N LEU A 207 -2.40 11.04 -13.04
CA LEU A 207 -3.14 9.78 -13.24
C LEU A 207 -4.02 9.84 -14.49
N GLY A 208 -4.64 10.98 -14.77
CA GLY A 208 -5.47 11.21 -15.95
C GLY A 208 -4.68 11.09 -17.25
N ASP A 209 -3.49 11.69 -17.28
CA ASP A 209 -2.57 11.58 -18.41
C ASP A 209 -2.05 10.15 -18.56
N THR A 210 -1.65 9.51 -17.46
CA THR A 210 -1.07 8.16 -17.48
C THR A 210 -2.08 7.07 -17.84
N LEU A 211 -3.32 7.20 -17.36
CA LEU A 211 -4.40 6.22 -17.56
C LEU A 211 -5.38 6.66 -18.65
N CYS A 212 -5.13 7.78 -19.32
CA CYS A 212 -5.95 8.33 -20.40
C CYS A 212 -7.44 8.41 -19.99
N PHE A 213 -7.70 9.18 -18.93
CA PHE A 213 -9.04 9.63 -18.54
C PHE A 213 -9.08 11.15 -18.40
N ALA A 214 -10.27 11.71 -18.60
CA ALA A 214 -10.41 13.14 -18.70
C ALA A 214 -10.39 13.78 -17.30
N HIS A 215 -9.51 14.77 -17.11
CA HIS A 215 -9.32 15.51 -15.86
C HIS A 215 -9.30 17.01 -16.17
N HIS A 216 -10.04 17.81 -15.40
CA HIS A 216 -9.97 19.28 -15.42
C HIS A 216 -10.12 19.77 -13.99
N GLU A 217 -9.45 20.87 -13.67
CA GLU A 217 -9.56 21.48 -12.35
C GLU A 217 -11.02 21.84 -12.03
N GLY A 218 -11.51 21.39 -10.87
CA GLY A 218 -12.89 21.63 -10.43
C GLY A 218 -13.98 20.78 -11.13
N GLN A 219 -13.62 19.89 -12.07
CA GLN A 219 -14.57 18.98 -12.72
C GLN A 219 -14.40 17.55 -12.20
N THR A 220 -15.51 16.81 -12.09
CA THR A 220 -15.45 15.38 -11.76
C THR A 220 -14.84 14.64 -12.94
N PRO A 221 -13.76 13.87 -12.75
CA PRO A 221 -13.16 13.11 -13.85
C PRO A 221 -14.20 12.19 -14.49
N VAL A 222 -14.13 11.99 -15.80
CA VAL A 222 -15.05 11.12 -16.54
C VAL A 222 -14.24 10.12 -17.35
N VAL A 223 -14.63 8.85 -17.24
CA VAL A 223 -14.04 7.74 -17.99
C VAL A 223 -15.04 7.25 -19.02
N GLU A 224 -14.59 7.02 -20.24
CA GLU A 224 -15.35 6.27 -21.22
C GLU A 224 -15.00 4.79 -21.10
N GLY A 225 -15.90 3.96 -20.60
CA GLY A 225 -15.66 2.51 -20.48
C GLY A 225 -15.50 1.85 -21.85
N THR A 226 -15.09 0.59 -21.86
CA THR A 226 -14.90 -0.22 -23.08
C THR A 226 -16.16 -0.40 -23.93
N SER A 227 -17.34 -0.20 -23.34
CA SER A 227 -18.63 -0.15 -24.04
C SER A 227 -19.00 1.22 -24.65
N GLY A 228 -18.10 2.20 -24.62
CA GLY A 228 -18.37 3.60 -25.02
C GLY A 228 -19.22 4.38 -24.02
N GLN A 229 -19.63 3.77 -22.90
CA GLN A 229 -20.37 4.48 -21.85
C GLN A 229 -19.44 5.41 -21.05
N ARG A 230 -19.78 6.70 -21.04
CA ARG A 230 -19.12 7.69 -20.16
C ARG A 230 -19.67 7.62 -18.73
N ARG A 231 -18.77 7.50 -17.75
CA ARG A 231 -19.06 7.40 -16.30
C ARG A 231 -18.18 8.38 -15.54
N ALA A 232 -18.77 9.12 -14.60
CA ALA A 232 -17.99 9.92 -13.66
C ALA A 232 -17.17 8.98 -12.76
N VAL A 233 -15.87 9.27 -12.60
CA VAL A 233 -15.04 8.64 -11.57
C VAL A 233 -15.63 9.07 -10.21
N PRO A 234 -15.98 8.12 -9.33
CA PRO A 234 -16.29 8.43 -7.95
C PRO A 234 -15.24 9.36 -7.35
N SER A 235 -15.67 10.31 -6.52
CA SER A 235 -14.76 11.21 -5.82
C SER A 235 -13.57 10.44 -5.22
N LEU A 236 -12.36 10.80 -5.67
CA LEU A 236 -11.09 10.30 -5.16
C LEU A 236 -10.70 10.93 -3.81
N HIS A 237 -11.60 11.71 -3.19
CA HIS A 237 -11.44 12.06 -1.79
C HIS A 237 -11.21 10.78 -1.00
N SER A 238 -10.22 10.81 -0.11
CA SER A 238 -9.87 9.74 0.79
C SER A 238 -11.05 9.43 1.74
N ARG A 239 -12.11 8.81 1.22
CA ARG A 239 -13.12 8.16 2.04
C ARG A 239 -12.45 6.90 2.55
N ARG A 240 -12.43 6.72 3.87
CA ARG A 240 -12.06 5.41 4.44
C ARG A 240 -12.90 4.35 3.73
N PRO A 241 -12.30 3.23 3.29
CA PRO A 241 -13.05 2.20 2.59
C PRO A 241 -14.26 1.79 3.42
N ALA A 242 -15.43 1.77 2.80
CA ALA A 242 -16.61 1.13 3.39
C ALA A 242 -16.31 -0.37 3.47
N GLY A 243 -15.80 -0.81 4.61
CA GLY A 243 -15.41 -2.21 4.80
C GLY A 243 -14.80 -2.56 6.16
N GLY A 244 -14.69 -1.62 7.10
CA GLY A 244 -14.23 -1.91 8.46
C GLY A 244 -15.41 -2.16 9.41
N HIS A 245 -15.14 -2.89 10.49
CA HIS A 245 -16.12 -3.25 11.50
C HIS A 245 -16.77 -2.03 12.20
N THR A 246 -16.12 -0.86 12.19
CA THR A 246 -16.71 0.45 12.55
C THR A 246 -16.39 1.54 11.54
N ARG A 247 -17.33 2.48 11.34
CA ARG A 247 -17.24 3.50 10.30
C ARG A 247 -16.26 4.65 10.60
N LYS A 248 -15.86 4.94 11.85
CA LYS A 248 -15.01 6.10 12.18
C LYS A 248 -14.15 5.90 13.44
N ARG A 249 -12.89 6.34 13.39
CA ARG A 249 -12.05 6.64 14.56
C ARG A 249 -12.74 7.79 15.32
N PRO A 250 -12.88 7.75 16.66
CA PRO A 250 -13.37 8.89 17.42
C PRO A 250 -12.53 10.13 17.12
N THR A 251 -13.15 11.30 17.05
CA THR A 251 -12.48 12.54 16.65
C THR A 251 -11.42 12.97 17.66
N ASP A 252 -11.65 12.64 18.92
CA ASP A 252 -10.84 12.89 20.11
C ASP A 252 -9.83 11.78 20.41
N TRP A 253 -9.83 10.68 19.64
CA TRP A 253 -8.87 9.60 19.85
C TRP A 253 -7.54 9.92 19.19
N GLU A 254 -6.48 9.81 19.97
CA GLU A 254 -5.08 9.86 19.54
C GLU A 254 -4.26 8.79 20.26
N PRO A 255 -3.22 8.22 19.61
CA PRO A 255 -2.25 7.39 20.31
C PRO A 255 -1.56 8.16 21.43
N THR A 256 -1.26 7.49 22.54
CA THR A 256 -0.35 8.03 23.55
C THR A 256 1.04 8.25 22.98
N GLU A 257 1.85 9.11 23.60
CA GLU A 257 3.25 9.34 23.19
C GLU A 257 4.06 8.03 23.13
N ARG A 258 3.81 7.12 24.07
CA ARG A 258 4.48 5.81 24.10
C ARG A 258 4.08 4.96 22.90
N GLU A 259 2.78 4.87 22.60
CA GLU A 259 2.29 4.13 21.42
C GLU A 259 2.80 4.74 20.12
N MET A 260 2.90 6.07 20.05
CA MET A 260 3.47 6.77 18.89
C MET A 260 4.95 6.45 18.69
N ARG A 261 5.76 6.45 19.76
CA ARG A 261 7.16 6.02 19.68
C ARG A 261 7.30 4.59 19.18
N THR A 262 6.53 3.66 19.74
CA THR A 262 6.54 2.25 19.29
C THR A 262 6.14 2.11 17.82
N LEU A 263 5.15 2.88 17.35
CA LEU A 263 4.78 2.90 15.92
C LEU A 263 5.93 3.38 15.03
N GLN A 264 6.61 4.45 15.44
CA GLN A 264 7.74 5.02 14.72
C GLN A 264 8.92 4.05 14.66
N GLU A 265 9.28 3.45 15.80
CA GLU A 265 10.32 2.42 15.90
C GLU A 265 9.99 1.22 14.99
N ASN A 266 8.77 0.69 15.08
CA ASN A 266 8.33 -0.46 14.27
C ASN A 266 8.22 -0.16 12.76
N ASN A 267 8.22 1.10 12.36
CA ASN A 267 8.05 1.50 10.96
C ASN A 267 9.15 2.47 10.49
N GLN A 268 10.31 2.47 11.15
CA GLN A 268 11.36 3.44 10.85
C GLN A 268 11.84 3.35 9.39
N LEU A 269 12.04 2.14 8.87
CA LEU A 269 12.50 1.96 7.49
C LEU A 269 11.38 2.29 6.49
N ASP A 270 10.13 1.97 6.82
CA ASP A 270 8.97 2.39 6.04
C ASP A 270 8.81 3.92 5.99
N LEU A 271 9.10 4.62 7.10
CA LEU A 271 9.06 6.08 7.18
C LEU A 271 10.10 6.70 6.24
N GLU A 272 11.31 6.17 6.25
CA GLU A 272 12.37 6.61 5.34
C GLU A 272 12.07 6.30 3.88
N LEU A 273 11.56 5.11 3.59
CA LEU A 273 11.12 4.75 2.24
C LEU A 273 10.00 5.66 1.75
N TYR A 274 9.02 5.95 2.62
CA TYR A 274 7.90 6.82 2.30
C TYR A 274 8.36 8.25 2.01
N GLN A 275 9.22 8.83 2.86
CA GLN A 275 9.79 10.16 2.64
C GLN A 275 10.57 10.21 1.32
N TRP A 276 11.38 9.19 1.03
CA TRP A 276 12.08 9.09 -0.24
C TRP A 276 11.10 9.00 -1.43
N ALA A 277 10.01 8.23 -1.30
CA ALA A 277 8.99 8.08 -2.34
C ALA A 277 8.18 9.37 -2.57
N VAL A 278 7.93 10.16 -1.52
CA VAL A 278 7.33 11.49 -1.64
C VAL A 278 8.21 12.39 -2.50
N GLU A 279 9.52 12.38 -2.27
CA GLU A 279 10.46 13.15 -3.08
C GLU A 279 10.60 12.59 -4.50
N LEU A 280 10.48 11.27 -4.70
CA LEU A 280 10.43 10.66 -6.02
C LEU A 280 9.23 11.16 -6.84
N VAL A 281 8.04 11.22 -6.22
CA VAL A 281 6.78 11.64 -6.89
C VAL A 281 6.77 13.13 -7.23
N LYS A 282 7.53 13.95 -6.51
CA LYS A 282 7.61 15.40 -6.73
C LYS A 282 8.61 15.84 -7.81
N ARG A 283 9.48 14.94 -8.28
CA ARG A 283 10.46 15.21 -9.34
C ARG A 283 9.78 15.33 -10.70
#